data_AF-A0A3B9RN78-F1
#
_entry.id   AF-A0A3B9RN78-F1
#
_cell.length_a   1.000
_cell.length_b   1.000
_cell.length_c   1.000
_cell.angle_alpha   90.00
_cell.angle_beta   90.00
_cell.angle_gamma   90.00
#
_symmetry.space_group_name_H-M   'P 1'
#
loop_
_entity.id
_entity.type
_entity.pdbx_description
1 polymer ?
#
loop_
_entity_poly.entity_id
_entity_poly.type
_entity_poly.pdbx_seq_one_letter_code
_entity_poly.pdbx_strand_id
1 'polypeptide(L)'
;IVKTDVSVAKNYLNTNELQSLGRIVNAYLDVAEDMALRKIPMTMQDWETRLNKFIEATDREILQNAGKVTAEIAKAHAESEFELYRIIQDRLFESDFDRVLKQLE
;
A
#
# COMPACT_ATOMS: atom_id res chain seq x y z
N ILE A 1 -10.37 6.32 10.88
CA ILE A 1 -10.23 5.36 9.76
C ILE A 1 -11.62 5.02 9.30
N VAL A 2 -11.89 5.10 7.99
CA VAL A 2 -13.19 4.70 7.42
C VAL A 2 -13.04 3.41 6.63
N LYS A 3 -14.16 2.71 6.40
CA LYS A 3 -14.17 1.40 5.73
C LYS A 3 -13.46 1.40 4.37
N THR A 4 -13.55 2.50 3.62
CA THR A 4 -12.88 2.65 2.33
C THR A 4 -11.36 2.68 2.44
N ASP A 5 -10.82 3.19 3.55
CA ASP A 5 -9.38 3.31 3.75
C ASP A 5 -8.70 1.95 3.89
N VAL A 6 -9.44 0.96 4.41
CA VAL A 6 -8.94 -0.36 4.78
C VAL A 6 -8.60 -1.22 3.57
N SER A 7 -9.31 -0.99 2.46
CA SER A 7 -9.03 -1.68 1.20
C SER A 7 -7.74 -1.23 0.51
N VAL A 8 -7.12 -0.15 0.97
CA VAL A 8 -5.98 0.47 0.30
C VAL A 8 -4.73 0.41 1.19
N ALA A 9 -3.81 -0.50 0.86
CA ALA A 9 -2.60 -0.74 1.66
C ALA A 9 -1.75 0.52 1.91
N LYS A 10 -1.63 1.42 0.92
CA LYS A 10 -0.82 2.65 1.04
C LYS A 10 -1.27 3.57 2.18
N ASN A 11 -2.53 3.51 2.57
CA ASN A 11 -3.08 4.36 3.63
C ASN A 11 -2.50 4.02 5.01
N TYR A 12 -1.87 2.85 5.13
CA TYR A 12 -1.23 2.37 6.36
C TYR A 12 0.28 2.54 6.36
N LEU A 13 0.85 3.13 5.31
CA LEU A 13 2.27 3.44 5.25
C LEU A 13 2.54 4.77 5.96
N ASN A 14 3.58 4.79 6.78
CA ASN A 14 4.08 6.02 7.37
C ASN A 14 4.85 6.86 6.33
N THR A 15 5.22 8.10 6.69
CA THR A 15 5.91 9.02 5.77
C THR A 15 7.23 8.46 5.23
N ASN A 16 8.00 7.74 6.05
CA ASN A 16 9.27 7.17 5.64
C ASN A 16 9.05 6.00 4.67
N GLU A 17 8.04 5.17 4.92
CA GLU A 17 7.65 4.06 4.05
C GLU A 17 7.12 4.54 2.70
N LEU A 18 6.28 5.58 2.69
CA LEU A 18 5.81 6.21 1.46
C LEU A 18 6.97 6.81 0.66
N GLN A 19 7.91 7.48 1.32
CA GLN A 19 9.09 8.02 0.65
C GLN A 19 9.96 6.90 0.08
N SER A 20 10.15 5.82 0.83
CA SER A 20 10.89 4.63 0.41
C SER A 20 10.25 3.97 -0.81
N LEU A 21 8.92 3.81 -0.80
CA LEU A 21 8.15 3.29 -1.92
C LEU A 21 8.31 4.19 -3.17
N GLY A 22 8.13 5.50 -3.01
CA GLY A 22 8.24 6.47 -4.10
C GLY A 22 9.61 6.46 -4.76
N ARG A 23 10.70 6.35 -3.97
CA ARG A 23 12.08 6.28 -4.50
C ARG A 23 12.28 5.08 -5.41
N ILE A 24 11.73 3.92 -5.04
CA ILE A 24 11.88 2.68 -5.82
C ILE A 24 11.04 2.70 -7.08
N VAL A 25 9.80 3.20 -6.99
CA VAL A 25 8.94 3.36 -8.16
C VAL A 25 9.60 4.28 -9.17
N ASN A 26 10.10 5.45 -8.73
CA ASN A 26 10.77 6.40 -9.62
C ASN A 26 12.04 5.79 -10.24
N ALA A 27 12.90 5.16 -9.43
CA ALA A 27 14.11 4.52 -9.94
C ALA A 27 13.83 3.44 -10.99
N TYR A 28 12.73 2.67 -10.82
CA TYR A 28 12.33 1.69 -11.83
C TYR A 28 11.78 2.35 -13.10
N LEU A 29 11.02 3.44 -12.97
CA LEU A 29 10.50 4.19 -14.11
C LEU A 29 11.63 4.84 -14.93
N ASP A 30 12.67 5.36 -14.30
CA ASP A 30 13.84 5.92 -14.99
C ASP A 30 14.54 4.85 -15.85
N VAL A 31 14.68 3.63 -15.31
CA VAL A 31 15.24 2.49 -16.05
C VAL A 31 14.32 2.08 -17.21
N ALA A 32 13.00 2.11 -17.00
CA ALA A 32 12.04 1.81 -18.04
C ALA A 32 12.06 2.85 -19.17
N GLU A 33 12.21 4.14 -18.82
CA GLU A 33 12.32 5.24 -19.75
C GLU A 33 13.58 5.13 -20.62
N ASP A 34 14.75 4.84 -20.04
CA ASP A 34 15.98 4.60 -20.82
C ASP A 34 15.79 3.50 -21.88
N MET A 35 15.16 2.38 -21.49
CA MET A 35 14.92 1.28 -22.42
C MET A 35 13.95 1.66 -23.54
N ALA A 36 12.91 2.44 -23.22
CA ALA A 36 11.98 2.97 -24.20
C ALA A 36 12.66 3.94 -25.18
N LEU A 37 13.49 4.86 -24.68
CA LEU A 37 14.27 5.81 -25.48
C LEU A 37 15.24 5.09 -26.43
N ARG A 38 15.84 3.98 -25.97
CA ARG A 38 16.73 3.12 -26.76
C ARG A 38 15.99 2.20 -27.74
N LYS A 39 14.66 2.26 -27.78
CA LYS A 39 13.79 1.45 -28.66
C LYS A 39 14.04 -0.04 -28.50
N ILE A 40 14.34 -0.49 -27.29
CA ILE A 40 14.45 -1.92 -26.99
C ILE A 40 13.02 -2.47 -26.93
N PRO A 41 12.60 -3.35 -27.85
CA PRO A 41 11.26 -3.93 -27.79
C PRO A 41 11.17 -4.85 -26.56
N MET A 42 10.10 -4.69 -25.78
CA MET A 42 9.89 -5.45 -24.54
C MET A 42 8.42 -5.88 -24.47
N THR A 43 8.18 -7.12 -24.05
CA THR A 43 6.84 -7.60 -23.72
C THR A 43 6.49 -7.29 -22.27
N MET A 44 5.20 -7.35 -21.91
CA MET A 44 4.78 -7.21 -20.51
C MET A 44 5.41 -8.26 -19.58
N GLN A 45 5.69 -9.46 -20.10
CA GLN A 45 6.36 -10.52 -19.35
C GLN A 45 7.85 -10.21 -19.10
N ASP A 46 8.52 -9.57 -20.06
CA ASP A 46 9.91 -9.10 -19.89
C ASP A 46 9.99 -8.02 -18.81
N TRP A 47 9.00 -7.13 -18.76
CA TRP A 47 8.87 -6.10 -17.72
C TRP A 47 8.67 -6.72 -16.33
N GLU A 48 7.79 -7.72 -16.19
CA GLU A 48 7.60 -8.44 -14.93
C GLU A 48 8.90 -9.09 -14.45
N THR A 49 9.60 -9.79 -15.34
CA THR A 49 10.86 -10.46 -15.01
C THR A 49 11.93 -9.46 -14.57
N ARG A 50 12.01 -8.29 -15.20
CA ARG A 50 12.97 -7.24 -14.84
C ARG A 50 12.59 -6.54 -13.54
N LEU A 51 11.31 -6.27 -13.31
CA LEU A 51 10.82 -5.70 -12.07
C LEU A 51 11.19 -6.60 -10.88
N ASN A 52 10.97 -7.91 -11.01
CA ASN A 52 11.33 -8.89 -9.99
C ASN A 52 12.84 -8.84 -9.67
N LYS A 53 13.70 -8.85 -10.69
CA LYS A 53 15.16 -8.72 -10.51
C LYS A 53 15.56 -7.38 -9.88
N PHE A 54 14.87 -6.30 -10.22
CA PHE A 54 15.12 -4.99 -9.63
C PHE A 54 14.78 -4.97 -8.15
N ILE A 55 13.64 -5.54 -7.76
CA ILE A 55 13.22 -5.67 -6.37
C ILE A 55 14.26 -6.49 -5.59
N GLU A 56 14.67 -7.66 -6.09
CA GLU A 56 15.73 -8.49 -5.50
C GLU A 56 17.04 -7.72 -5.33
N ALA A 57 17.47 -6.97 -6.35
CA ALA A 57 18.71 -6.19 -6.31
C ALA A 57 18.67 -5.03 -5.29
N THR A 58 17.49 -4.65 -4.81
CA THR A 58 17.31 -3.64 -3.75
C THR A 58 17.14 -4.26 -2.36
N ASP A 59 17.52 -5.53 -2.20
CA ASP A 59 17.39 -6.32 -0.95
C ASP A 59 15.94 -6.39 -0.44
N ARG A 60 14.99 -6.50 -1.38
CA ARG A 60 13.55 -6.60 -1.08
C ARG A 60 12.99 -7.93 -1.53
N GLU A 61 12.02 -8.41 -0.77
CA GLU A 61 11.35 -9.68 -1.06
C GLU A 61 10.33 -9.53 -2.20
N ILE A 62 10.39 -10.46 -3.15
CA ILE A 62 9.36 -10.60 -4.17
C ILE A 62 8.16 -11.35 -3.58
N LEU A 63 6.95 -10.89 -3.93
CA LEU A 63 5.72 -11.59 -3.62
C LEU A 63 5.61 -12.93 -4.37
N GLN A 64 5.98 -14.03 -3.72
CA GLN A 64 6.02 -15.38 -4.32
C GLN A 64 4.64 -15.98 -4.61
N ASN A 65 3.59 -15.50 -3.94
CA ASN A 65 2.24 -16.09 -3.98
C ASN A 65 1.23 -15.20 -4.71
N ALA A 66 1.71 -14.36 -5.63
CA ALA A 66 0.85 -13.49 -6.42
C ALA A 66 -0.25 -14.32 -7.14
N GLY A 67 -1.50 -13.90 -7.03
CA GLY A 67 -2.64 -14.57 -7.64
C GLY A 67 -3.29 -15.71 -6.83
N LYS A 68 -2.70 -16.14 -5.69
CA LYS A 68 -3.36 -17.13 -4.80
C LYS A 68 -4.58 -16.58 -4.07
N VAL A 69 -4.58 -15.27 -3.80
CA VAL A 69 -5.68 -14.56 -3.15
C VAL A 69 -6.20 -13.51 -4.13
N THR A 70 -7.50 -13.56 -4.42
CA THR A 70 -8.13 -12.57 -5.28
C THR A 70 -8.28 -11.24 -4.54
N ALA A 71 -8.33 -10.13 -5.28
CA ALA A 71 -8.56 -8.81 -4.69
C ALA A 71 -9.89 -8.76 -3.89
N GLU A 72 -10.91 -9.50 -4.34
CA GLU A 72 -12.21 -9.60 -3.65
C GLU A 72 -12.08 -10.27 -2.29
N ILE A 73 -11.35 -11.39 -2.20
CA ILE A 73 -11.12 -12.10 -0.94
C ILE A 73 -10.31 -11.22 0.02
N ALA A 74 -9.23 -10.59 -0.47
CA ALA A 74 -8.41 -9.70 0.34
C ALA A 74 -9.23 -8.51 0.89
N LYS A 75 -10.08 -7.91 0.04
CA LYS A 75 -10.97 -6.82 0.44
C LYS A 75 -12.00 -7.27 1.48
N ALA A 76 -12.67 -8.40 1.25
CA ALA A 76 -13.65 -8.93 2.20
C ALA A 76 -13.02 -9.23 3.56
N HIS A 77 -11.81 -9.80 3.57
CA HIS A 77 -11.06 -10.04 4.79
C HIS A 77 -10.73 -8.73 5.51
N ALA A 78 -10.17 -7.75 4.80
CA ALA A 78 -9.81 -6.46 5.38
C ALA A 78 -11.04 -5.71 5.94
N GLU A 79 -12.18 -5.76 5.25
CA GLU A 79 -13.45 -5.22 5.75
C GLU A 79 -13.94 -5.95 7.01
N SER A 80 -13.81 -7.28 7.07
CA SER A 80 -14.18 -8.07 8.26
C SER A 80 -13.33 -7.70 9.48
N GLU A 81 -12.01 -7.55 9.30
CA GLU A 81 -11.11 -7.11 10.37
C GLU A 81 -11.42 -5.68 10.81
N PHE A 82 -11.81 -4.80 9.88
CA PHE A 82 -12.24 -3.45 10.22
C PHE A 82 -13.50 -3.42 11.07
N GLU A 83 -14.47 -4.31 10.85
CA GLU A 83 -15.67 -4.38 11.68
C GLU A 83 -15.33 -4.71 13.15
N LEU A 84 -14.34 -5.57 13.39
CA LEU A 84 -13.82 -5.86 14.72
C LEU A 84 -13.12 -4.65 15.33
N TYR A 85 -12.28 -3.97 14.55
CA TYR A 85 -11.57 -2.76 14.96
C TYR A 85 -12.53 -1.60 15.27
N ARG A 86 -13.61 -1.44 14.50
CA ARG A 86 -14.59 -0.35 14.66
C ARG A 86 -15.19 -0.35 16.07
N ILE A 87 -15.49 -1.51 16.64
CA ILE A 87 -16.04 -1.62 18.00
C ILE A 87 -15.08 -1.03 19.04
N ILE A 88 -13.78 -1.24 18.85
CA ILE A 88 -12.73 -0.68 19.73
C ILE A 88 -12.61 0.82 19.49
N GLN A 89 -12.62 1.25 18.23
CA GLN A 89 -12.55 2.66 17.83
C GLN A 89 -13.71 3.46 18.43
N ASP A 90 -14.95 2.96 18.34
CA ASP A 90 -16.15 3.62 18.85
C ASP A 90 -16.12 3.74 20.38
N ARG A 91 -15.57 2.74 21.08
CA ARG A 91 -15.43 2.79 22.55
C ARG A 91 -14.40 3.83 23.00
N LEU A 92 -13.33 4.00 22.24
CA LEU A 92 -12.26 4.94 22.53
C LEU A 92 -12.51 6.32 21.91
N PHE A 93 -13.62 6.50 21.20
CA PHE A 93 -13.94 7.73 20.53
C PHE A 93 -14.30 8.81 21.57
N GLU A 94 -13.52 9.88 21.58
CA GLU A 94 -13.81 11.09 22.33
C GLU A 94 -14.12 12.19 21.31
N SER A 95 -15.35 12.69 21.31
CA SER A 95 -15.75 13.75 20.38
C SER A 95 -15.00 15.04 20.70
N ASP A 96 -14.72 15.87 19.69
CA ASP A 96 -14.21 17.22 19.91
C ASP A 96 -15.14 18.04 20.84
N PHE A 97 -16.44 17.74 20.84
CA PHE A 97 -17.41 18.31 21.77
C PHE A 97 -17.15 17.87 23.22
N ASP A 98 -16.88 16.58 23.44
CA ASP A 98 -16.57 16.03 24.77
C ASP A 98 -15.27 16.62 25.32
N ARG A 99 -14.28 16.84 24.45
CA ARG A 99 -13.02 17.49 24.80
C ARG A 99 -13.21 18.94 25.21
N VAL A 100 -14.05 19.69 24.50
CA VAL A 100 -14.37 21.09 24.82
C VAL A 100 -15.14 21.18 26.14
N LEU A 101 -16.10 20.28 26.39
CA LEU A 101 -16.81 20.23 27.68
C LEU A 101 -15.87 19.98 28.85
N LYS A 102 -14.90 19.06 28.71
CA LYS A 102 -13.87 18.81 29.74
C LYS A 102 -12.92 19.99 30.00
N GLN A 103 -12.81 20.94 29.07
CA GLN A 103 -12.01 22.15 29.24
C GLN A 103 -12.78 23.29 29.91
N LEU A 104 -14.11 23.18 29.99
CA LEU A 104 -15.01 24.15 30.62
C LEU A 104 -15.34 23.82 32.08
N GLU A 105 -15.11 22.57 32.51
CA GLU A 105 -15.03 22.14 33.92
C GLU A 105 -13.68 22.49 34.55
#